data_AF-A0A9R0ZLZ6-F1
#
_entry.id   AF-A0A9R0ZLZ6-F1
#
_cell.length_a   1.000
_cell.length_b   1.000
_cell.length_c   1.000
_cell.angle_alpha   90.00
_cell.angle_beta   90.00
_cell.angle_gamma   90.00
#
_symmetry.space_group_name_H-M   'P 1'
#
loop_
_entity.id
_entity.type
_entity.pdbx_description
1 polymer ?
#
loop_
_entity_poly.entity_id
_entity_poly.type
_entity_poly.pdbx_seq_one_letter_code
_entity_poly.pdbx_strand_id
1 'polypeptide(L)'
;MQLGMGSALETLCGQAFGAGQVAMLGVYLQRSWIVLIAASLLMVPFYALAEPLLLAIGQDAAVAREAARFALRILPGALSFAVNFPTAKFLQAQSKVLVLAWVGVAGLGFHAALTYLLVAVLGWGLPGAAAAYDVSLWAIALAQAAYIVGWCRDGWRGWSVAAFSDMWAFVRLSLESAVMLCLEIWYIGMITVLTGHLQDAQIAVDSLGIWAAKHAVMVVVGESLLIGLLCMALVLIFRDSFSIIYTTDSELQHAVSRIAGLLGLTMVLNSVQPVLSGVAIGGGWQGLVAYINLGCYYIFGLPLGYLLGYKFNYGVGVIGYAI
;
A
#
# COMPACT_ATOMS: atom_id res chain seq x y z
N MET A 1 8.70 12.23 5.78
CA MET A 1 10.08 11.69 5.91
C MET A 1 10.13 10.18 6.20
N GLN A 2 9.57 9.66 7.30
CA GLN A 2 9.67 8.22 7.65
C GLN A 2 9.08 7.25 6.61
N LEU A 3 7.95 7.61 5.98
CA LEU A 3 7.36 6.85 4.87
C LEU A 3 8.36 6.66 3.70
N GLY A 4 9.10 7.72 3.37
CA GLY A 4 10.10 7.69 2.29
C GLY A 4 11.38 6.98 2.69
N MET A 5 11.83 7.10 3.95
CA MET A 5 12.96 6.30 4.42
C MET A 5 12.62 4.80 4.46
N GLY A 6 11.35 4.45 4.69
CA GLY A 6 10.85 3.08 4.67
C GLY A 6 10.84 2.43 3.28
N SER A 7 10.70 3.19 2.18
CA SER A 7 10.74 2.63 0.82
C SER A 7 12.13 2.16 0.40
N ALA A 8 13.21 2.69 1.00
CA ALA A 8 14.56 2.14 0.80
C ALA A 8 14.65 0.67 1.26
N LEU A 9 13.96 0.32 2.36
CA LEU A 9 13.87 -1.06 2.82
C LEU A 9 13.07 -1.92 1.83
N GLU A 10 12.00 -1.40 1.27
CA GLU A 10 11.20 -2.11 0.25
C GLU A 10 12.04 -2.50 -0.96
N THR A 11 12.82 -1.56 -1.50
CA THR A 11 13.73 -1.84 -2.62
C THR A 11 14.74 -2.94 -2.28
N LEU A 12 15.42 -2.82 -1.13
CA LEU A 12 16.45 -3.78 -0.72
C LEU A 12 15.89 -5.15 -0.36
N CYS A 13 14.74 -5.21 0.33
CA CYS A 13 14.05 -6.45 0.62
C CYS A 13 13.50 -7.10 -0.65
N GLY A 14 12.94 -6.32 -1.59
CA GLY A 14 12.45 -6.83 -2.87
C GLY A 14 13.56 -7.42 -3.73
N GLN A 15 14.71 -6.73 -3.83
CA GLN A 15 15.90 -7.23 -4.54
C GLN A 15 16.46 -8.50 -3.88
N ALA A 16 16.64 -8.50 -2.56
CA ALA A 16 17.18 -9.65 -1.85
C ALA A 16 16.23 -10.86 -1.89
N PHE A 17 14.91 -10.63 -1.79
CA PHE A 17 13.91 -11.68 -1.91
C PHE A 17 13.88 -12.27 -3.32
N GLY A 18 13.87 -11.42 -4.36
CA GLY A 18 13.95 -11.85 -5.75
C GLY A 18 15.25 -12.61 -6.10
N ALA A 19 16.36 -12.28 -5.43
CA ALA A 19 17.64 -12.98 -5.55
C ALA A 19 17.75 -14.25 -4.67
N GLY A 20 16.68 -14.64 -3.96
CA GLY A 20 16.68 -15.80 -3.05
C GLY A 20 17.45 -15.60 -1.73
N GLN A 21 17.96 -14.39 -1.47
CA GLN A 21 18.70 -14.02 -0.26
C GLN A 21 17.77 -13.64 0.90
N VAL A 22 16.77 -14.48 1.17
CA VAL A 22 15.71 -14.19 2.15
C VAL A 22 16.28 -13.87 3.54
N ALA A 23 17.39 -14.51 3.93
CA ALA A 23 18.04 -14.28 5.23
C ALA A 23 18.52 -12.83 5.47
N MET A 24 18.77 -12.05 4.41
CA MET A 24 19.22 -10.66 4.53
C MET A 24 18.10 -9.69 4.88
N LEU A 25 16.84 -10.07 4.65
CA LEU A 25 15.68 -9.20 4.93
C LEU A 25 15.63 -8.81 6.41
N GLY A 26 15.94 -9.73 7.34
CA GLY A 26 15.96 -9.44 8.77
C GLY A 26 17.06 -8.45 9.16
N VAL A 27 18.22 -8.51 8.47
CA VAL A 27 19.32 -7.55 8.67
C VAL A 27 18.92 -6.17 8.18
N TYR A 28 18.31 -6.07 6.99
CA TYR A 28 17.82 -4.80 6.48
C TYR A 28 16.69 -4.21 7.33
N LEU A 29 15.80 -5.04 7.86
CA LEU A 29 14.76 -4.60 8.80
C LEU A 29 15.37 -3.95 10.05
N GLN A 30 16.36 -4.61 10.68
CA GLN A 30 17.05 -4.07 11.86
C GLN A 30 17.77 -2.75 11.54
N ARG A 31 18.46 -2.70 10.39
CA ARG A 31 19.11 -1.48 9.89
C ARG A 31 18.11 -0.34 9.71
N SER A 32 16.96 -0.64 9.12
CA SER A 32 15.88 0.32 8.92
C SER A 32 15.31 0.83 10.24
N TRP A 33 15.06 -0.05 11.22
CA TRP A 33 14.65 0.38 12.57
C TRP A 33 15.66 1.34 13.19
N ILE A 34 16.96 1.05 13.13
CA ILE A 34 18.00 1.94 13.69
C ILE A 34 17.93 3.33 13.03
N VAL A 35 17.92 3.38 11.70
CA VAL A 35 17.91 4.65 10.94
C VAL A 35 16.62 5.42 11.17
N LEU A 36 15.47 4.76 11.11
CA LEU A 36 14.18 5.43 11.27
C LEU A 36 13.96 5.88 12.71
N ILE A 37 14.37 5.13 13.73
CA ILE A 37 14.30 5.58 15.13
C ILE A 37 15.14 6.84 15.31
N ALA A 38 16.39 6.84 14.83
CA ALA A 38 17.25 8.02 14.90
C ALA A 38 16.62 9.23 14.20
N ALA A 39 16.11 9.04 12.98
CA ALA A 39 15.44 10.12 12.24
C ALA A 39 14.14 10.60 12.90
N SER A 40 13.42 9.72 13.61
CA SER A 40 12.21 10.08 14.37
C SER A 40 12.55 10.95 15.57
N LEU A 41 13.65 10.65 16.25
CA LEU A 41 14.15 11.47 17.36
C LEU A 41 14.59 12.86 16.89
N LEU A 42 15.16 12.97 15.69
CA LEU A 42 15.48 14.27 15.07
C LEU A 42 14.22 15.12 14.77
N MET A 43 13.04 14.48 14.64
CA MET A 43 11.78 15.19 14.41
C MET A 43 11.13 15.70 15.70
N VAL A 44 11.45 15.12 16.87
CA VAL A 44 10.87 15.50 18.16
C VAL A 44 10.93 17.01 18.44
N PRO A 45 12.06 17.72 18.22
CA PRO A 45 12.12 19.17 18.45
C PRO A 45 11.11 19.97 17.64
N PHE A 46 10.76 19.56 16.41
CA PHE A 46 9.77 20.25 15.59
C PHE A 46 8.36 20.16 16.16
N TYR A 47 8.02 19.02 16.77
CA TYR A 47 6.76 18.86 17.51
C TYR A 47 6.80 19.64 18.83
N ALA A 48 7.92 19.58 19.55
CA ALA A 48 8.08 20.26 20.83
C ALA A 48 8.07 21.80 20.72
N LEU A 49 8.58 22.32 19.60
CA LEU A 49 8.67 23.75 19.33
C LEU A 49 7.60 24.23 18.32
N ALA A 50 6.53 23.46 18.12
CA ALA A 50 5.50 23.77 17.13
C ALA A 50 4.86 25.16 17.34
N GLU A 51 4.54 25.57 18.58
CA GLU A 51 3.92 26.90 18.85
C GLU A 51 4.88 28.04 18.47
N PRO A 52 6.14 28.09 18.97
CA PRO A 52 7.12 29.07 18.52
C PRO A 52 7.36 29.09 17.00
N LEU A 53 7.43 27.92 16.36
CA LEU A 53 7.65 27.82 14.92
C LEU A 53 6.47 28.38 14.11
N LEU A 54 5.23 28.07 14.53
CA LEU A 54 4.02 28.59 13.88
C LEU A 54 3.87 30.10 14.08
N LEU A 55 4.18 30.60 15.28
CA LEU A 55 4.19 32.04 15.55
C LEU A 55 5.26 32.76 14.69
N ALA A 56 6.44 32.16 14.53
CA ALA A 56 7.52 32.72 13.72
C ALA A 56 7.16 32.89 12.24
N ILE A 57 6.26 32.05 11.70
CA ILE A 57 5.73 32.18 10.33
C ILE A 57 4.46 33.04 10.25
N GLY A 58 4.08 33.72 11.33
CA GLY A 58 2.98 34.67 11.37
C GLY A 58 1.59 34.08 11.61
N GLN A 59 1.48 32.86 12.14
CA GLN A 59 0.19 32.27 12.49
C GLN A 59 -0.46 33.00 13.69
N ASP A 60 -1.79 33.00 13.71
CA ASP A 60 -2.56 33.46 14.86
C ASP A 60 -2.19 32.66 16.12
N ALA A 61 -2.08 33.35 17.26
CA ALA A 61 -1.59 32.75 18.49
C ALA A 61 -2.52 31.67 19.05
N ALA A 62 -3.84 31.81 18.89
CA ALA A 62 -4.78 30.78 19.33
C ALA A 62 -4.66 29.54 18.46
N VAL A 63 -4.55 29.70 17.14
CA VAL A 63 -4.36 28.60 16.19
C VAL A 63 -3.03 27.89 16.43
N ALA A 64 -1.93 28.64 16.56
CA ALA A 64 -0.59 28.10 16.81
C ALA A 64 -0.55 27.26 18.10
N ARG A 65 -1.20 27.74 19.17
CA ARG A 65 -1.27 27.04 20.46
C ARG A 65 -2.10 25.76 20.40
N GLU A 66 -3.25 25.77 19.73
CA GLU A 66 -4.05 24.54 19.57
C GLU A 66 -3.34 23.52 18.70
N ALA A 67 -2.74 23.94 17.58
CA ALA A 67 -1.96 23.07 16.71
C ALA A 67 -0.78 22.43 17.45
N ALA A 68 -0.04 23.22 18.24
CA ALA A 68 1.08 22.71 19.02
C ALA A 68 0.64 21.75 20.14
N ARG A 69 -0.45 22.08 20.85
CA ARG A 69 -1.03 21.18 21.87
C ARG A 69 -1.45 19.85 21.25
N PHE A 70 -2.05 19.87 20.07
CA PHE A 70 -2.41 18.64 19.36
C PHE A 70 -1.16 17.89 18.87
N ALA A 71 -0.19 18.58 18.28
CA ALA A 71 1.08 18.00 17.82
C ALA A 71 1.80 17.25 18.94
N LEU A 72 1.91 17.85 20.13
CA LEU A 72 2.50 17.21 21.30
C LEU A 72 1.74 15.96 21.76
N ARG A 73 0.40 15.97 21.64
CA ARG A 73 -0.44 14.83 22.04
C ARG A 73 -0.35 13.63 21.10
N ILE A 74 0.00 13.84 19.83
CA ILE A 74 0.17 12.76 18.83
C ILE A 74 1.63 12.36 18.60
N LEU A 75 2.58 13.09 19.22
CA LEU A 75 4.00 12.84 19.09
C LEU A 75 4.38 11.39 19.48
N PRO A 76 3.89 10.82 20.60
CA PRO A 76 4.18 9.42 20.92
C PRO A 76 3.76 8.47 19.81
N GLY A 77 2.56 8.64 19.24
CA GLY A 77 2.08 7.84 18.10
C GLY A 77 2.97 8.01 16.86
N ALA A 78 3.43 9.23 16.58
CA ALA A 78 4.31 9.50 15.44
C ALA A 78 5.65 8.72 15.51
N LEU A 79 6.15 8.41 16.70
CA LEU A 79 7.37 7.60 16.88
C LEU A 79 7.16 6.12 16.49
N SER A 80 5.93 5.61 16.61
CA SER A 80 5.62 4.21 16.27
C SER A 80 5.85 3.89 14.79
N PHE A 81 5.75 4.90 13.91
CA PHE A 81 6.01 4.76 12.48
C PHE A 81 7.44 4.31 12.16
N ALA A 82 8.40 4.62 13.05
CA ALA A 82 9.77 4.13 12.94
C ALA A 82 9.85 2.60 12.99
N VAL A 83 8.92 1.97 13.70
CA VAL A 83 8.79 0.52 13.81
C VAL A 83 7.84 -0.01 12.74
N ASN A 84 6.69 0.63 12.57
CA ASN A 84 5.60 0.18 11.71
C ASN A 84 5.98 0.14 10.22
N PHE A 85 6.61 1.18 9.68
CA PHE A 85 6.94 1.20 8.25
C PHE A 85 7.93 0.10 7.87
N PRO A 86 9.04 -0.10 8.61
CA PRO A 86 9.95 -1.18 8.31
C PRO A 86 9.32 -2.57 8.41
N THR A 87 8.50 -2.82 9.44
CA THR A 87 7.82 -4.11 9.61
C THR A 87 6.82 -4.37 8.48
N ALA A 88 6.07 -3.35 8.07
CA ALA A 88 5.16 -3.44 6.95
C ALA A 88 5.89 -3.78 5.65
N LYS A 89 7.00 -3.11 5.34
CA LYS A 89 7.78 -3.36 4.12
C LYS A 89 8.48 -4.73 4.14
N PHE A 90 8.97 -5.18 5.29
CA PHE A 90 9.51 -6.53 5.45
C PHE A 90 8.47 -7.62 5.16
N LEU A 91 7.23 -7.45 5.65
CA LEU A 91 6.14 -8.41 5.41
C LEU A 91 5.60 -8.32 3.97
N GLN A 92 5.50 -7.12 3.39
CA GLN A 92 5.09 -6.90 1.99
C GLN A 92 6.06 -7.56 1.00
N ALA A 93 7.37 -7.40 1.21
CA ALA A 93 8.39 -7.97 0.33
C ALA A 93 8.36 -9.51 0.26
N GLN A 94 7.78 -10.17 1.27
CA GLN A 94 7.60 -11.61 1.34
C GLN A 94 6.16 -12.06 0.99
N SER A 95 5.35 -11.16 0.43
CA SER A 95 3.94 -11.38 0.12
C SER A 95 3.09 -11.81 1.33
N LYS A 96 3.53 -11.55 2.57
CA LYS A 96 2.79 -11.85 3.82
C LYS A 96 1.75 -10.76 4.15
N VAL A 97 1.10 -10.21 3.12
CA VAL A 97 0.17 -9.08 3.22
C VAL A 97 -1.10 -9.40 4.01
N LEU A 98 -1.51 -10.68 4.07
CA LEU A 98 -2.65 -11.10 4.90
C LEU A 98 -2.41 -10.86 6.39
N VAL A 99 -1.16 -10.96 6.87
CA VAL A 99 -0.82 -10.64 8.26
C VAL A 99 -1.06 -9.16 8.52
N LEU A 100 -0.62 -8.30 7.60
CA LEU A 100 -0.85 -6.86 7.68
C LEU A 100 -2.33 -6.51 7.65
N ALA A 101 -3.11 -7.19 6.80
CA ALA A 101 -4.54 -7.00 6.71
C ALA A 101 -5.24 -7.34 8.03
N TRP A 102 -4.96 -8.51 8.61
CA TRP A 102 -5.59 -8.92 9.87
C TRP A 102 -5.16 -8.06 11.06
N VAL A 103 -3.87 -7.69 11.15
CA VAL A 103 -3.40 -6.73 12.16
C VAL A 103 -4.09 -5.36 11.98
N GLY A 104 -4.28 -4.92 10.73
CA GLY A 104 -5.00 -3.68 10.41
C GLY A 104 -6.47 -3.72 10.84
N VAL A 105 -7.18 -4.81 10.53
CA VAL A 105 -8.59 -5.00 10.94
C VAL A 105 -8.71 -5.05 12.47
N ALA A 106 -7.85 -5.82 13.14
CA ALA A 106 -7.83 -5.88 14.60
C ALA A 106 -7.48 -4.52 15.21
N GLY A 107 -6.51 -3.81 14.64
CA GLY A 107 -6.11 -2.47 15.05
C GLY A 107 -7.23 -1.44 14.88
N LEU A 108 -8.01 -1.52 13.79
CA LEU A 108 -9.17 -0.66 13.56
C LEU A 108 -10.27 -0.91 14.61
N GLY A 109 -10.59 -2.19 14.87
CA GLY A 109 -11.57 -2.56 15.90
C GLY A 109 -11.12 -2.09 17.29
N PHE A 110 -9.85 -2.29 17.62
CA PHE A 110 -9.25 -1.80 18.86
C PHE A 110 -9.31 -0.27 18.96
N HIS A 111 -8.97 0.44 17.89
CA HIS A 111 -9.02 1.90 17.84
C HIS A 111 -10.44 2.45 18.03
N ALA A 112 -11.43 1.85 17.38
CA ALA A 112 -12.83 2.24 17.51
C ALA A 112 -13.33 2.03 18.95
N ALA A 113 -13.03 0.87 19.54
CA ALA A 113 -13.40 0.56 20.92
C ALA A 113 -12.72 1.50 21.93
N LEU A 114 -11.42 1.75 21.76
CA LEU A 114 -10.65 2.62 22.65
C LEU A 114 -11.08 4.07 22.52
N THR A 115 -11.35 4.55 21.30
CA THR A 115 -11.88 5.91 21.07
C THR A 115 -13.26 6.07 21.70
N TYR A 116 -14.16 5.09 21.52
CA TYR A 116 -15.48 5.12 22.17
C TYR A 116 -15.35 5.17 23.69
N LEU A 117 -14.49 4.34 24.27
CA LEU A 117 -14.24 4.34 25.71
C LEU A 117 -13.70 5.68 26.20
N LEU A 118 -12.59 6.17 25.63
CA LEU A 118 -11.92 7.37 26.14
C LEU A 118 -12.73 8.64 25.88
N VAL A 119 -13.41 8.74 24.74
CA VAL A 119 -14.14 9.95 24.35
C VAL A 119 -15.58 9.94 24.85
N ALA A 120 -16.35 8.88 24.55
CA ALA A 120 -17.78 8.86 24.82
C ALA A 120 -18.12 8.40 26.25
N VAL A 121 -17.40 7.41 26.78
CA VAL A 121 -17.68 6.86 28.12
C VAL A 121 -16.96 7.68 29.21
N LEU A 122 -15.66 7.93 29.04
CA LEU A 122 -14.86 8.64 30.05
C LEU A 122 -14.87 10.17 29.88
N GLY A 123 -15.36 10.69 28.75
CA GLY A 123 -15.50 12.13 28.52
C GLY A 123 -14.19 12.89 28.34
N TRP A 124 -13.09 12.22 27.96
CA TRP A 124 -11.77 12.87 27.83
C TRP A 124 -11.63 13.76 26.59
N GLY A 125 -12.63 13.79 25.71
CA GLY A 125 -12.64 14.66 24.53
C GLY A 125 -11.43 14.46 23.61
N LEU A 126 -10.88 15.56 23.10
CA LEU A 126 -9.74 15.56 22.17
C LEU A 126 -8.47 14.89 22.73
N PRO A 127 -8.03 15.12 23.99
CA PRO A 127 -6.97 14.34 24.61
C PRO A 127 -7.22 12.82 24.59
N GLY A 128 -8.47 12.40 24.83
CA GLY A 128 -8.86 10.99 24.75
C GLY A 128 -8.73 10.41 23.35
N ALA A 129 -9.14 11.16 22.33
CA ALA A 129 -8.99 10.76 20.93
C ALA A 129 -7.51 10.64 20.52
N ALA A 130 -6.67 11.59 20.93
CA ALA A 130 -5.23 11.54 20.66
C ALA A 130 -4.56 10.36 21.36
N ALA A 131 -4.90 10.09 22.62
CA ALA A 131 -4.40 8.91 23.34
C ALA A 131 -4.85 7.60 22.68
N ALA A 132 -6.12 7.50 22.25
CA ALA A 132 -6.61 6.34 21.53
C ALA A 132 -5.84 6.11 20.23
N TYR A 133 -5.57 7.19 19.48
CA TYR A 133 -4.77 7.16 18.26
C TYR A 133 -3.34 6.65 18.52
N ASP A 134 -2.63 7.23 19.48
CA ASP A 134 -1.26 6.86 19.82
C ASP A 134 -1.13 5.40 20.26
N VAL A 135 -2.01 4.96 21.16
CA VAL A 135 -2.01 3.58 21.67
C VAL A 135 -2.33 2.60 20.53
N SER A 136 -3.23 2.96 19.62
CA SER A 136 -3.58 2.11 18.48
C SER A 136 -2.42 1.97 17.49
N LEU A 137 -1.72 3.06 17.18
CA LEU A 137 -0.57 3.03 16.29
C LEU A 137 0.57 2.16 16.87
N TRP A 138 0.87 2.33 18.16
CA TRP A 138 1.85 1.48 18.84
C TRP A 138 1.41 0.02 18.89
N ALA A 139 0.14 -0.26 19.18
CA ALA A 139 -0.39 -1.62 19.18
C ALA A 139 -0.19 -2.31 17.81
N ILE A 140 -0.47 -1.61 16.71
CA ILE A 140 -0.23 -2.13 15.35
C ILE A 140 1.26 -2.35 15.11
N ALA A 141 2.11 -1.36 15.42
CA ALA A 141 3.56 -1.44 15.22
C ALA A 141 4.17 -2.63 15.99
N LEU A 142 3.81 -2.78 17.26
CA LEU A 142 4.29 -3.85 18.12
C LEU A 142 3.72 -5.21 17.73
N ALA A 143 2.45 -5.29 17.31
CA ALA A 143 1.87 -6.54 16.83
C ALA A 143 2.60 -7.07 15.58
N GLN A 144 2.93 -6.18 14.63
CA GLN A 144 3.72 -6.56 13.45
C GLN A 144 5.14 -6.99 13.84
N ALA A 145 5.81 -6.23 14.71
CA ALA A 145 7.15 -6.59 15.18
C ALA A 145 7.16 -7.93 15.94
N ALA A 146 6.18 -8.16 16.82
CA ALA A 146 6.03 -9.40 17.57
C ALA A 146 5.76 -10.60 16.64
N TYR A 147 4.93 -10.43 15.61
CA TYR A 147 4.72 -11.47 14.59
C TYR A 147 6.03 -11.81 13.88
N ILE A 148 6.80 -10.81 13.47
CA ILE A 148 8.08 -11.02 12.78
C ILE A 148 9.08 -11.77 13.66
N VAL A 149 9.20 -11.36 14.92
CA VAL A 149 10.17 -11.97 15.85
C VAL A 149 9.75 -13.37 16.30
N GLY A 150 8.45 -13.61 16.51
CA GLY A 150 7.95 -14.84 17.11
C GLY A 150 7.45 -15.90 16.13
N TRP A 151 6.86 -15.51 15.00
CA TRP A 151 6.15 -16.43 14.09
C TRP A 151 6.64 -16.41 12.65
N CYS A 152 7.32 -15.35 12.21
CA CYS A 152 7.85 -15.27 10.86
C CYS A 152 9.12 -16.12 10.73
N ARG A 153 8.96 -17.35 10.22
CA ARG A 153 10.07 -18.30 10.00
C ARG A 153 10.99 -17.90 8.85
N ASP A 154 10.47 -17.10 7.92
CA ASP A 154 11.19 -16.62 6.76
C ASP A 154 11.75 -15.22 7.03
N GLY A 155 12.99 -14.98 6.62
CA GLY A 155 13.64 -13.66 6.64
C GLY A 155 14.15 -13.17 7.98
N TRP A 156 13.49 -13.50 9.10
CA TRP A 156 13.96 -13.16 10.44
C TRP A 156 14.77 -14.31 11.05
N ARG A 157 16.03 -14.04 11.41
CA ARG A 157 16.96 -15.02 12.04
C ARG A 157 17.45 -14.58 13.42
N GLY A 158 16.76 -13.61 14.03
CA GLY A 158 17.19 -12.97 15.27
C GLY A 158 18.08 -11.75 15.04
N TRP A 159 18.51 -11.15 16.15
CA TRP A 159 19.35 -9.96 16.16
C TRP A 159 20.73 -10.24 15.55
N SER A 160 21.23 -9.30 14.75
CA SER A 160 22.51 -9.45 14.04
C SER A 160 23.32 -8.17 14.06
N VAL A 161 24.60 -8.29 14.38
CA VAL A 161 25.57 -7.17 14.32
C VAL A 161 25.74 -6.67 12.87
N ALA A 162 25.42 -7.50 11.87
CA ALA A 162 25.41 -7.09 10.47
C ALA A 162 24.42 -5.94 10.19
N ALA A 163 23.45 -5.69 11.07
CA ALA A 163 22.56 -4.52 10.95
C ALA A 163 23.34 -3.19 10.95
N PHE A 164 24.52 -3.16 11.60
CA PHE A 164 25.40 -2.00 11.68
C PHE A 164 26.41 -1.89 10.51
N SER A 165 26.46 -2.89 9.61
CA SER A 165 27.31 -2.81 8.41
C SER A 165 26.69 -1.87 7.38
N ASP A 166 27.53 -1.19 6.61
CA ASP A 166 27.13 -0.36 5.45
C ASP A 166 26.01 0.67 5.75
N MET A 167 25.95 1.13 7.00
CA MET A 167 24.93 2.06 7.49
C MET A 167 24.86 3.34 6.65
N TRP A 168 26.00 3.88 6.24
CA TRP A 168 26.04 5.12 5.45
C TRP A 168 25.36 4.95 4.08
N ALA A 169 25.61 3.84 3.39
CA ALA A 169 24.96 3.57 2.10
C ALA A 169 23.44 3.46 2.26
N PHE A 170 22.98 2.79 3.32
CA PHE A 170 21.55 2.71 3.63
C PHE A 170 20.95 4.06 4.02
N VAL A 171 21.63 4.83 4.88
CA VAL A 171 21.19 6.18 5.28
C VAL A 171 21.06 7.09 4.07
N ARG A 172 22.04 7.06 3.16
CA ARG A 172 21.99 7.84 1.91
C ARG A 172 20.78 7.46 1.07
N LEU A 173 20.54 6.16 0.83
CA LEU A 173 19.39 5.69 0.07
C LEU A 173 18.05 6.05 0.73
N SER A 174 17.97 5.90 2.06
CA SER A 174 16.81 6.32 2.85
C SER A 174 16.57 7.82 2.74
N LEU A 175 17.62 8.64 2.79
CA LEU A 175 17.52 10.10 2.67
C LEU A 175 17.06 10.52 1.27
N GLU A 176 17.60 9.92 0.20
CA GLU A 176 17.18 10.18 -1.18
C GLU A 176 15.67 9.89 -1.35
N SER A 177 15.22 8.74 -0.83
CA SER A 177 13.79 8.36 -0.86
C SER A 177 12.91 9.27 0.02
N ALA A 178 13.44 9.72 1.16
CA ALA A 178 12.76 10.67 2.04
C ALA A 178 12.55 12.03 1.37
N VAL A 179 13.60 12.56 0.72
CA VAL A 179 13.56 13.84 0.00
C VAL A 179 12.54 13.75 -1.14
N MET A 180 12.57 12.67 -1.92
CA MET A 180 11.61 12.46 -3.02
C MET A 180 10.15 12.58 -2.56
N LEU A 181 9.75 11.83 -1.53
CA LEU A 181 8.38 11.91 -1.00
C LEU A 181 8.07 13.23 -0.30
N CYS A 182 9.05 13.85 0.37
CA CYS A 182 8.86 15.17 0.96
C CYS A 182 8.57 16.21 -0.13
N LEU A 183 9.31 16.19 -1.25
CA LEU A 183 9.08 17.10 -2.37
C LEU A 183 7.68 16.91 -2.97
N GLU A 184 7.21 15.68 -3.10
CA GLU A 184 5.85 15.39 -3.58
C GLU A 184 4.76 15.93 -2.64
N ILE A 185 4.87 15.64 -1.33
CA ILE A 185 3.90 16.11 -0.33
C ILE A 185 3.94 17.64 -0.20
N TRP A 186 5.13 18.24 -0.17
CA TRP A 186 5.28 19.69 -0.07
C TRP A 186 4.77 20.38 -1.32
N TYR A 187 5.00 19.83 -2.52
CA TYR A 187 4.47 20.36 -3.75
C TYR A 187 2.93 20.43 -3.73
N ILE A 188 2.28 19.35 -3.31
CA ILE A 188 0.82 19.32 -3.15
C ILE A 188 0.37 20.33 -2.10
N GLY A 189 1.05 20.40 -0.93
CA GLY A 189 0.72 21.36 0.12
C GLY A 189 0.85 22.83 -0.33
N MET A 190 1.90 23.15 -1.10
CA MET A 190 2.10 24.48 -1.68
C MET A 190 0.98 24.85 -2.65
N ILE A 191 0.56 23.91 -3.51
CA ILE A 191 -0.58 24.13 -4.40
C ILE A 191 -1.85 24.40 -3.58
N THR A 192 -2.12 23.60 -2.55
CA THR A 192 -3.29 23.81 -1.68
C THR A 192 -3.27 25.20 -1.03
N VAL A 193 -2.14 25.63 -0.48
CA VAL A 193 -1.98 26.97 0.11
C VAL A 193 -2.20 28.07 -0.93
N LEU A 194 -1.64 27.93 -2.13
CA LEU A 194 -1.82 28.90 -3.21
C LEU A 194 -3.30 28.98 -3.65
N THR A 195 -3.98 27.83 -3.78
CA THR A 195 -5.41 27.81 -4.10
C THR A 195 -6.30 28.36 -2.99
N GLY A 196 -5.83 28.33 -1.74
CA GLY A 196 -6.50 28.93 -0.60
C GLY A 196 -6.62 30.46 -0.68
N HIS A 197 -5.88 31.13 -1.58
CA HIS A 197 -5.94 32.58 -1.80
C HIS A 197 -6.91 32.99 -2.91
N LEU A 198 -7.60 32.04 -3.55
CA LEU A 198 -8.59 32.33 -4.58
C LEU A 198 -9.92 32.81 -3.95
N GLN A 199 -10.69 33.59 -4.70
CA GLN A 199 -11.97 34.15 -4.24
C GLN A 199 -12.95 33.07 -3.75
N ASP A 200 -12.84 31.85 -4.30
CA ASP A 200 -13.60 30.66 -3.90
C ASP A 200 -12.67 29.52 -3.40
N ALA A 201 -11.80 29.83 -2.43
CA ALA A 201 -10.79 28.93 -1.88
C ALA A 201 -11.30 27.51 -1.55
N GLN A 202 -12.49 27.40 -0.94
CA GLN A 202 -13.09 26.10 -0.59
C GLN A 202 -13.36 25.25 -1.85
N ILE A 203 -14.02 25.84 -2.85
CA ILE A 203 -14.36 25.15 -4.10
C ILE A 203 -13.09 24.80 -4.87
N ALA A 204 -12.09 25.69 -4.88
CA ALA A 204 -10.82 25.46 -5.57
C ALA A 204 -10.03 24.29 -4.96
N VAL A 205 -9.93 24.24 -3.62
CA VAL A 205 -9.25 23.16 -2.90
C VAL A 205 -10.01 21.83 -3.10
N ASP A 206 -11.33 21.83 -2.99
CA ASP A 206 -12.15 20.63 -3.21
C ASP A 206 -12.02 20.11 -4.65
N SER A 207 -11.96 21.03 -5.63
CA SER A 207 -11.77 20.71 -7.05
C SER A 207 -10.41 20.08 -7.34
N LEU A 208 -9.35 20.54 -6.67
CA LEU A 208 -8.02 19.92 -6.79
C LEU A 208 -8.00 18.48 -6.28
N GLY A 209 -8.68 18.21 -5.17
CA GLY A 209 -8.82 16.85 -4.64
C GLY A 209 -9.50 15.91 -5.63
N ILE A 210 -10.60 16.37 -6.24
CA ILE A 210 -11.32 15.62 -7.28
C ILE A 210 -10.42 15.40 -8.50
N TRP A 211 -9.69 16.43 -8.94
CA TRP A 211 -8.77 16.31 -10.07
C TRP A 211 -7.66 15.29 -9.80
N ALA A 212 -7.03 15.35 -8.63
CA ALA A 212 -5.96 14.43 -8.24
C ALA A 212 -6.47 12.98 -8.19
N ALA A 213 -7.64 12.74 -7.60
CA ALA A 213 -8.27 11.42 -7.56
C ALA A 213 -8.54 10.88 -8.98
N LYS A 214 -9.11 11.71 -9.86
CA LYS A 214 -9.36 11.31 -11.26
C LYS A 214 -8.05 11.00 -12.00
N HIS A 215 -7.01 11.82 -11.79
CA HIS A 215 -5.71 11.60 -12.42
C HIS A 215 -5.06 10.30 -11.95
N ALA A 216 -5.08 10.03 -10.65
CA ALA A 216 -4.57 8.78 -10.08
C ALA A 216 -5.28 7.55 -10.69
N VAL A 217 -6.62 7.60 -10.80
CA VAL A 217 -7.39 6.51 -11.44
C VAL A 217 -6.97 6.32 -12.91
N MET A 218 -6.84 7.40 -13.68
CA MET A 218 -6.40 7.31 -15.08
C MET A 218 -5.00 6.71 -15.22
N VAL A 219 -4.07 7.11 -14.37
CA VAL A 219 -2.69 6.61 -14.37
C VAL A 219 -2.65 5.11 -14.04
N VAL A 220 -3.29 4.69 -12.95
CA VAL A 220 -3.23 3.27 -12.51
C VAL A 220 -3.95 2.35 -13.50
N VAL A 221 -5.08 2.79 -14.08
CA VAL A 221 -5.76 2.04 -15.14
C VAL A 221 -4.90 1.96 -16.41
N GLY A 222 -4.25 3.06 -16.79
CA GLY A 222 -3.35 3.10 -17.95
C GLY A 222 -2.13 2.19 -17.77
N GLU A 223 -1.48 2.24 -16.61
CA GLU A 223 -0.35 1.37 -16.26
C GLU A 223 -0.76 -0.11 -16.27
N SER A 224 -1.89 -0.44 -15.64
CA SER A 224 -2.38 -1.82 -15.60
C SER A 224 -2.69 -2.34 -17.00
N LEU A 225 -3.29 -1.51 -17.86
CA LEU A 225 -3.52 -1.85 -19.26
C LEU A 225 -2.20 -2.09 -20.02
N LEU A 226 -1.19 -1.25 -19.82
CA LEU A 226 0.13 -1.43 -20.43
C LEU A 226 0.80 -2.73 -19.98
N ILE A 227 0.77 -3.04 -18.68
CA ILE A 227 1.27 -4.30 -18.13
C ILE A 227 0.50 -5.49 -18.73
N GLY A 228 -0.83 -5.40 -18.78
CA GLY A 228 -1.69 -6.43 -19.39
C GLY A 228 -1.35 -6.69 -20.86
N LEU A 229 -1.15 -5.62 -21.65
CA LEU A 229 -0.76 -5.71 -23.06
C LEU A 229 0.64 -6.29 -23.23
N LEU A 230 1.60 -5.94 -22.36
CA LEU A 230 2.94 -6.52 -22.35
C LEU A 230 2.88 -8.02 -22.06
N CYS A 231 2.14 -8.44 -21.03
CA CYS A 231 1.93 -9.84 -20.69
C CYS A 231 1.27 -10.61 -21.85
N MET A 232 0.26 -10.02 -22.50
CA MET A 232 -0.39 -10.59 -23.68
C MET A 232 0.61 -10.79 -24.82
N ALA A 233 1.43 -9.78 -25.12
CA ALA A 233 2.46 -9.87 -26.15
C ALA A 233 3.46 -11.00 -25.85
N LEU A 234 3.93 -11.10 -24.59
CA LEU A 234 4.84 -12.16 -24.17
C LEU A 234 4.21 -13.55 -24.32
N VAL A 235 2.97 -13.75 -23.87
CA VAL A 235 2.26 -15.03 -24.03
C VAL A 235 2.10 -15.40 -25.50
N LEU A 236 1.81 -14.43 -26.37
CA LEU A 236 1.67 -14.67 -27.80
C LEU A 236 3.00 -14.98 -28.48
N ILE A 237 4.10 -14.33 -28.08
CA ILE A 237 5.45 -14.60 -28.60
C ILE A 237 5.91 -16.00 -28.19
N PHE A 238 5.69 -16.38 -26.94
CA PHE A 238 6.16 -17.65 -26.37
C PHE A 238 5.13 -18.78 -26.43
N ARG A 239 4.01 -18.60 -27.15
CA ARG A 239 2.84 -19.50 -27.15
C ARG A 239 3.15 -20.97 -27.38
N ASP A 240 4.19 -21.28 -28.16
CA ASP A 240 4.58 -22.64 -28.53
C ASP A 240 5.68 -23.21 -27.63
N SER A 241 6.29 -22.40 -26.76
CA SER A 241 7.47 -22.79 -25.98
C SER A 241 7.21 -22.86 -24.48
N PHE A 242 6.30 -22.07 -23.92
CA PHE A 242 6.13 -22.00 -22.46
C PHE A 242 5.48 -23.27 -21.87
N SER A 243 4.68 -24.01 -22.65
CA SER A 243 4.01 -25.24 -22.22
C SER A 243 4.98 -26.39 -21.95
N ILE A 244 6.17 -26.36 -22.56
CA ILE A 244 7.25 -27.35 -22.37
C ILE A 244 7.71 -27.41 -20.90
N ILE A 245 7.57 -26.31 -20.16
CA ILE A 245 7.92 -26.23 -18.73
C ILE A 245 6.97 -27.07 -17.87
N TYR A 246 5.72 -27.24 -18.30
CA TYR A 246 4.65 -27.86 -17.52
C TYR A 246 4.32 -29.30 -17.96
N THR A 247 4.60 -29.66 -19.20
CA THR A 247 4.27 -30.98 -19.73
C THR A 247 5.20 -31.39 -20.87
N THR A 248 5.50 -32.68 -20.95
CA THR A 248 6.21 -33.31 -22.08
C THR A 248 5.26 -33.86 -23.15
N ASP A 249 3.95 -33.83 -22.90
CA ASP A 249 2.92 -34.32 -23.84
C ASP A 249 2.67 -33.31 -24.96
N SER A 250 2.95 -33.72 -26.20
CA SER A 250 2.80 -32.90 -27.41
C SER A 250 1.34 -32.49 -27.69
N GLU A 251 0.35 -33.34 -27.37
CA GLU A 251 -1.05 -32.98 -27.57
C GLU A 251 -1.47 -31.85 -26.62
N LEU A 252 -1.02 -31.92 -25.37
CA LEU A 252 -1.29 -30.89 -24.38
C LEU A 252 -0.58 -29.57 -24.71
N GLN A 253 0.66 -29.62 -25.19
CA GLN A 253 1.40 -28.43 -25.64
C GLN A 253 0.67 -27.72 -26.80
N HIS A 254 0.20 -28.47 -27.80
CA HIS A 254 -0.58 -27.91 -28.91
C HIS A 254 -1.93 -27.33 -28.46
N ALA A 255 -2.62 -27.98 -27.53
CA ALA A 255 -3.86 -27.46 -26.97
C ALA A 255 -3.64 -26.11 -26.26
N VAL A 256 -2.56 -25.97 -25.50
CA VAL A 256 -2.18 -24.73 -24.80
C VAL A 256 -1.84 -23.60 -25.78
N SER A 257 -1.06 -23.88 -26.83
CA SER A 257 -0.74 -22.88 -27.87
C SER A 257 -2.00 -22.37 -28.57
N ARG A 258 -2.99 -23.23 -28.81
CA ARG A 258 -4.25 -22.85 -29.48
C ARG A 258 -5.12 -21.90 -28.64
N ILE A 259 -5.03 -21.97 -27.31
CA ILE A 259 -5.79 -21.10 -26.39
C ILE A 259 -4.97 -19.90 -25.88
N ALA A 260 -3.67 -19.83 -26.19
CA ALA A 260 -2.77 -18.76 -25.73
C ALA A 260 -3.24 -17.35 -26.10
N GLY A 261 -3.91 -17.18 -27.24
CA GLY A 261 -4.50 -15.89 -27.62
C GLY A 261 -5.65 -15.44 -26.70
N LEU A 262 -6.46 -16.39 -26.25
CA LEU A 262 -7.56 -16.14 -25.31
C LEU A 262 -7.01 -15.89 -23.88
N LEU A 263 -5.93 -16.59 -23.52
CA LEU A 263 -5.17 -16.32 -22.31
C LEU A 263 -4.59 -14.90 -22.30
N GLY A 264 -3.94 -14.48 -23.39
CA GLY A 264 -3.42 -13.12 -23.51
C GLY A 264 -4.53 -12.06 -23.38
N LEU A 265 -5.66 -12.26 -24.05
CA LEU A 265 -6.82 -11.35 -23.95
C LEU A 265 -7.35 -11.26 -22.51
N THR A 266 -7.46 -12.39 -21.81
CA THR A 266 -7.95 -12.38 -20.44
C THR A 266 -6.95 -11.82 -19.44
N MET A 267 -5.64 -11.92 -19.68
CA MET A 267 -4.65 -11.19 -18.88
C MET A 267 -4.83 -9.66 -19.00
N VAL A 268 -5.17 -9.16 -20.19
CA VAL A 268 -5.50 -7.73 -20.37
C VAL A 268 -6.75 -7.37 -19.56
N LEU A 269 -7.84 -8.11 -19.71
CA LEU A 269 -9.10 -7.82 -19.01
C LEU A 269 -8.94 -7.91 -17.48
N ASN A 270 -8.24 -8.95 -17.00
CA ASN A 270 -7.96 -9.18 -15.59
C ASN A 270 -6.93 -8.21 -15.01
N SER A 271 -6.14 -7.51 -15.83
CA SER A 271 -5.24 -6.46 -15.32
C SER A 271 -6.00 -5.20 -14.88
N VAL A 272 -7.09 -4.87 -15.58
CA VAL A 272 -7.87 -3.64 -15.34
C VAL A 272 -8.97 -3.85 -14.31
N GLN A 273 -9.61 -5.03 -14.30
CA GLN A 273 -10.76 -5.31 -13.43
C GLN A 273 -10.48 -5.11 -11.93
N PRO A 274 -9.35 -5.59 -11.35
CA PRO A 274 -9.05 -5.40 -9.93
C PRO A 274 -8.84 -3.93 -9.57
N VAL A 275 -8.24 -3.14 -10.46
CA VAL A 275 -8.04 -1.71 -10.27
C VAL A 275 -9.37 -0.99 -10.22
N LEU A 276 -10.25 -1.21 -11.20
CA LEU A 276 -11.58 -0.58 -11.21
C LEU A 276 -12.44 -1.03 -10.03
N SER A 277 -12.32 -2.29 -9.62
CA SER A 277 -12.98 -2.81 -8.42
C SER A 277 -12.46 -2.13 -7.15
N GLY A 278 -11.15 -1.92 -7.05
CA GLY A 278 -10.51 -1.17 -5.95
C GLY A 278 -10.97 0.29 -5.89
N VAL A 279 -11.05 0.96 -7.04
CA VAL A 279 -11.59 2.33 -7.16
C VAL A 279 -13.05 2.38 -6.73
N ALA A 280 -13.87 1.42 -7.16
CA ALA A 280 -15.27 1.34 -6.76
C ALA A 280 -15.43 1.10 -5.26
N ILE A 281 -14.61 0.25 -4.64
CA ILE A 281 -14.60 0.06 -3.19
C ILE A 281 -14.19 1.35 -2.49
N GLY A 282 -13.13 2.02 -2.96
CA GLY A 282 -12.67 3.31 -2.41
C GLY A 282 -13.71 4.42 -2.53
N GLY A 283 -14.53 4.39 -3.60
CA GLY A 283 -15.64 5.31 -3.83
C GLY A 283 -16.96 4.92 -3.14
N GLY A 284 -17.00 3.81 -2.40
CA GLY A 284 -18.21 3.32 -1.71
C GLY A 284 -19.24 2.64 -2.62
N TRP A 285 -18.87 2.30 -3.86
CA TRP A 285 -19.74 1.70 -4.88
C TRP A 285 -19.66 0.17 -4.92
N GLN A 286 -19.05 -0.47 -3.91
CA GLN A 286 -18.84 -1.92 -3.89
C GLN A 286 -20.15 -2.73 -4.03
N GLY A 287 -21.28 -2.20 -3.53
CA GLY A 287 -22.58 -2.87 -3.68
C GLY A 287 -23.05 -2.92 -5.13
N LEU A 288 -22.95 -1.79 -5.86
CA LEU A 288 -23.30 -1.72 -7.28
C LEU A 288 -22.40 -2.65 -8.11
N VAL A 289 -21.09 -2.63 -7.86
CA VAL A 289 -20.14 -3.51 -8.56
C VAL A 289 -20.41 -4.98 -8.26
N ALA A 290 -20.79 -5.33 -7.03
CA ALA A 290 -21.16 -6.72 -6.70
C ALA A 290 -22.36 -7.21 -7.52
N TYR A 291 -23.40 -6.39 -7.69
CA TYR A 291 -24.56 -6.73 -8.54
C TYR A 291 -24.17 -6.85 -10.02
N ILE A 292 -23.36 -5.92 -10.54
CA ILE A 292 -22.86 -5.97 -11.91
C ILE A 292 -22.06 -7.26 -12.14
N ASN A 293 -21.13 -7.60 -11.25
CA ASN A 293 -20.33 -8.82 -11.34
C ASN A 293 -21.20 -10.08 -11.28
N LEU A 294 -22.21 -10.11 -10.41
CA LEU A 294 -23.15 -11.24 -10.35
C LEU A 294 -23.87 -11.43 -11.69
N GLY A 295 -24.34 -10.34 -12.30
CA GLY A 295 -24.94 -10.36 -13.62
C GLY A 295 -23.96 -10.83 -14.70
N CYS A 296 -22.80 -10.20 -14.79
CA CYS A 296 -21.78 -10.52 -15.79
C CYS A 296 -21.34 -11.99 -15.73
N TYR A 297 -21.05 -12.54 -14.54
CA TYR A 297 -20.57 -13.91 -14.43
C TYR A 297 -21.68 -14.95 -14.55
N TYR A 298 -22.80 -14.76 -13.84
CA TYR A 298 -23.81 -15.82 -13.71
C TYR A 298 -24.93 -15.73 -14.74
N ILE A 299 -25.31 -14.52 -15.16
CA ILE A 299 -26.39 -14.33 -16.14
C ILE A 299 -25.84 -14.36 -17.56
N PHE A 300 -24.64 -13.83 -17.79
CA PHE A 300 -24.06 -13.77 -19.14
C PHE A 300 -22.91 -14.76 -19.33
N GLY A 301 -21.93 -14.77 -18.43
CA GLY A 301 -20.71 -15.54 -18.56
C GLY A 301 -20.93 -17.04 -18.60
N LEU A 302 -21.63 -17.59 -17.60
CA LEU A 302 -21.95 -19.02 -17.53
C LEU A 302 -22.78 -19.50 -18.73
N PRO A 303 -23.89 -18.84 -19.14
CA PRO A 303 -24.63 -19.24 -20.33
C PRO A 303 -23.81 -19.14 -21.62
N LEU A 304 -23.00 -18.09 -21.77
CA LEU A 304 -22.13 -17.93 -22.94
C LEU A 304 -21.06 -19.02 -22.98
N GLY A 305 -20.41 -19.32 -21.85
CA GLY A 305 -19.44 -20.40 -21.72
C GLY A 305 -20.04 -21.77 -22.04
N TYR A 306 -21.25 -22.03 -21.55
CA TYR A 306 -21.99 -23.26 -21.89
C TYR A 306 -22.28 -23.36 -23.39
N LEU A 307 -22.78 -22.29 -24.00
CA LEU A 307 -23.09 -22.26 -25.44
C LEU A 307 -21.83 -22.46 -26.29
N LEU A 308 -20.76 -21.71 -26.01
CA LEU A 308 -19.52 -21.78 -26.78
C LEU A 308 -18.81 -23.13 -26.58
N GLY A 309 -18.76 -23.65 -25.35
CA GLY A 309 -18.09 -24.90 -25.03
C GLY A 309 -18.81 -26.13 -25.56
N TYR A 310 -20.12 -26.24 -25.32
CA TYR A 310 -20.90 -27.46 -25.58
C TYR A 310 -21.74 -27.41 -26.85
N LYS A 311 -22.36 -26.26 -27.17
CA LYS A 311 -23.26 -26.17 -28.34
C LYS A 311 -22.49 -25.90 -29.64
N PHE A 312 -21.45 -25.07 -29.56
CA PHE A 312 -20.61 -24.72 -30.72
C PHE A 312 -19.30 -25.52 -30.80
N ASN A 313 -19.07 -26.48 -29.90
CA ASN A 313 -17.90 -27.37 -29.88
C ASN A 313 -16.53 -26.66 -29.86
N TYR A 314 -16.43 -25.45 -29.31
CA TYR A 314 -15.13 -24.79 -29.11
C TYR A 314 -14.33 -25.40 -27.93
N GLY A 315 -14.95 -26.29 -27.14
CA GLY A 315 -14.30 -27.09 -26.11
C GLY A 315 -13.99 -26.32 -24.82
N VAL A 316 -13.32 -27.02 -23.89
CA VAL A 316 -13.05 -26.54 -22.51
C VAL A 316 -12.26 -25.24 -22.48
N GLY A 317 -11.44 -25.01 -23.50
CA GLY A 317 -10.63 -23.82 -23.67
C GLY A 317 -11.42 -22.52 -23.84
N VAL A 318 -12.74 -22.52 -24.03
CA VAL A 318 -13.57 -21.29 -24.08
C VAL A 318 -14.47 -21.15 -22.85
N ILE A 319 -14.73 -22.25 -22.14
CA ILE A 319 -15.59 -22.29 -20.94
C ILE A 319 -14.94 -21.51 -19.79
N GLY A 320 -13.63 -21.68 -19.59
CA GLY A 320 -12.89 -21.01 -18.51
C GLY A 320 -12.64 -19.50 -18.71
N TYR A 321 -13.05 -18.94 -19.86
CA TYR A 321 -12.81 -17.54 -20.21
C TYR A 321 -14.09 -16.74 -20.44
N ALA A 322 -15.25 -17.42 -20.44
CA ALA A 322 -16.55 -16.77 -20.38
C ALA A 322 -16.92 -16.34 -18.95
N ILE A 323 -16.17 -16.85 -17.96
CA ILE A 323 -16.23 -16.54 -16.53
C ILE A 323 -14.95 -15.80 -16.18
#